data_AF-A0AAW8BYP7-F1
#
_entry.id   AF-A0AAW8BYP7-F1
#
_cell.length_a   1.000
_cell.length_b   1.000
_cell.length_c   1.000
_cell.angle_alpha   90.00
_cell.angle_beta   90.00
_cell.angle_gamma   90.00
#
_symmetry.space_group_name_H-M   'P 1'
#
loop_
_entity.id
_entity.type
_entity.pdbx_description
1 polymer ?
#
loop_
_entity_poly.entity_id
_entity_poly.type
_entity_poly.pdbx_seq_one_letter_code
_entity_poly.pdbx_strand_id
1 'polypeptide(L)' 'MGTIVCQVCEGTIGHFEDEKSTVLYGKCGSHCDCDHKEHAKA' A
#
# COMPACT_ATOMS: atom_id res chain seq x y z
N MET A 1 14.71 7.69 -0.51
CA MET A 1 13.47 7.58 -1.32
C MET A 1 12.61 6.49 -0.72
N GLY A 2 11.45 6.86 -0.21
CA GLY A 2 10.46 5.96 0.32
C GLY A 2 9.42 5.54 -0.72
N THR A 3 8.89 4.33 -0.59
CA THR A 3 7.83 3.80 -1.45
C THR A 3 6.71 3.26 -0.60
N ILE A 4 5.47 3.57 -0.98
CA ILE A 4 4.26 3.07 -0.34
C ILE A 4 3.68 1.99 -1.26
N VAL A 5 3.53 0.78 -0.73
CA VAL A 5 3.04 -0.40 -1.46
C VAL A 5 1.75 -0.87 -0.83
N CYS A 6 0.82 -1.34 -1.66
CA CYS A 6 -0.44 -1.89 -1.21
C CYS A 6 -0.24 -3.31 -0.67
N GLN A 7 -0.68 -3.58 0.57
CA GLN A 7 -0.52 -4.89 1.22
C GLN A 7 -1.27 -6.03 0.52
N VAL A 8 -2.25 -5.69 -0.32
CA VAL A 8 -3.19 -6.68 -0.88
C VAL A 8 -2.89 -7.02 -2.34
N CYS A 9 -2.60 -6.02 -3.16
CA CYS A 9 -2.30 -6.21 -4.59
C CYS A 9 -0.82 -5.98 -4.93
N GLU A 10 0.00 -5.64 -3.94
CA GLU A 10 1.43 -5.32 -4.10
C GLU A 10 1.71 -4.16 -5.09
N GLY A 11 0.66 -3.41 -5.44
CA GLY A 11 0.75 -2.22 -6.28
C GLY A 11 1.42 -1.06 -5.56
N THR A 12 2.21 -0.27 -6.27
CA THR A 12 2.80 0.96 -5.74
C THR A 12 1.72 2.04 -5.63
N ILE A 13 1.47 2.51 -4.40
CA ILE A 13 0.50 3.56 -4.08
C ILE A 13 1.13 4.93 -4.31
N GLY A 14 2.42 5.07 -4.01
CA GLY A 14 3.14 6.33 -4.22
C GLY A 14 4.58 6.28 -3.70
N HIS A 15 5.29 7.39 -3.88
CA HIS A 15 6.65 7.58 -3.40
C HIS A 15 6.73 8.83 -2.52
N PHE A 16 7.68 8.85 -1.59
CA PHE A 16 7.96 10.01 -0.75
C PHE A 16 9.47 10.22 -0.65
N GLU A 17 9.90 11.45 -0.47
CA GLU A 17 11.31 11.73 -0.20
C GLU A 17 11.62 11.33 1.24
N ASP A 18 12.62 10.49 1.38
CA ASP A 18 13.13 9.98 2.64
C ASP A 18 14.64 9.89 2.54
N GLU A 19 15.34 10.22 3.62
CA GLU A 19 16.80 10.15 3.69
C GLU A 19 17.27 8.69 3.55
N LYS A 20 16.46 7.75 4.04
CA LYS A 20 16.69 6.31 3.91
C LYS A 20 15.77 5.70 2.83
N SER A 21 16.08 4.48 2.40
CA SER A 21 15.12 3.67 1.64
C SER A 21 14.13 3.03 2.61
N THR A 22 12.87 3.49 2.59
CA THR A 22 11.82 2.97 3.45
C THR A 22 10.66 2.45 2.62
N VAL A 23 10.21 1.22 2.88
CA VAL A 23 9.02 0.65 2.25
C VAL A 23 7.90 0.65 3.29
N LEU A 24 6.83 1.39 3.00
CA LEU A 24 5.63 1.43 3.81
C LEU A 24 4.54 0.62 3.13
N TYR A 25 3.72 -0.02 3.94
CA TYR A 25 2.69 -0.92 3.48
C TYR A 25 1.32 -0.36 3.87
N GLY A 26 0.54 0.07 2.88
CA GLY A 26 -0.79 0.64 3.05
C GLY A 26 -1.88 -0.16 2.35
N LYS A 27 -3.09 0.38 2.36
CA LYS A 27 -4.20 -0.12 1.55
C LYS A 27 -4.50 0.93 0.50
N CYS A 28 -4.62 0.49 -0.74
CA CYS A 28 -5.08 1.33 -1.81
C CYS A 28 -6.61 1.40 -1.70
N GLY A 29 -7.16 2.62 -1.61
CA GLY A 29 -8.57 2.87 -1.29
C GLY A 29 -9.53 2.47 -2.41
N SER A 30 -10.70 3.10 -2.48
CA SER A 30 -11.83 2.74 -3.35
C SER A 30 -11.56 2.70 -4.86
N HIS A 31 -10.36 3.12 -5.30
CA HIS A 31 -9.89 3.01 -6.68
C HIS A 31 -9.08 1.74 -6.97
N CYS A 32 -8.94 0.83 -5.99
CA CYS A 32 -8.36 -0.50 -6.19
C CYS A 32 -9.39 -1.59 -5.93
N ASP A 33 -9.45 -2.58 -6.82
CA ASP A 33 -10.25 -3.82 -6.67
C ASP A 33 -9.95 -4.63 -5.40
N CYS A 34 -8.84 -4.31 -4.73
CA CYS A 34 -8.41 -4.92 -3.50
C CYS A 34 -9.08 -4.35 -2.24
N ASP A 35 -9.86 -3.27 -2.33
CA ASP A 35 -10.66 -2.68 -1.25
C ASP A 35 -11.69 -3.68 -0.68
N HIS A 36 -12.21 -4.57 -1.53
CA HIS A 36 -13.19 -5.60 -1.15
C HIS A 36 -12.62 -6.80 -0.36
N LYS A 37 -11.30 -6.85 -0.11
CA LYS A 37 -10.67 -8.02 0.53
C LYS A 37 -10.61 -7.97 2.06
N GLU A 38 -11.13 -6.94 2.72
CA GLU A 38 -10.98 -6.82 4.17
C GLU A 38 -12.26 -6.70 4.97
N HIS A 39 -12.86 -7.86 5.23
CA HIS A 39 -13.51 -8.18 6.51
C HIS A 39 -13.37 -9.69 6.83
N ALA A 40 -12.13 -10.21 6.81
CA ALA A 40 -11.84 -11.53 7.37
C ALA A 40 -10.48 -11.53 8.09
N LYS A 41 -10.37 -10.75 9.18
CA LYS A 41 -9.49 -11.17 10.28
C LYS A 41 -10.30 -12.13 11.15
N ALA A 42 -9.86 -13.37 11.16
CA ALA A 42 -10.34 -14.44 12.05
C ALA A 42 -9.97 -14.17 13.52
#